data_AF-B1VKM1-F1
#
_entry.id   AF-B1VKM1-F1
#
_cell.length_a   1.000
_cell.length_b   1.000
_cell.length_c   1.000
_cell.angle_alpha   90.00
_cell.angle_beta   90.00
_cell.angle_gamma   90.00
#
_symmetry.space_group_name_H-M   'P 1'
#
loop_
_entity.id
_entity.type
_entity.pdbx_description
1 polymer ?
#
loop_
_entity_poly.entity_id
_entity_poly.type
_entity_poly.pdbx_seq_one_letter_code
_entity_poly.pdbx_strand_id
1 'polypeptide(L)' 'MTDTPRVYEIANRNSGLLLRADTNAPTVIKQYRAQDDHRDRQWQLLPV' A
#
# COMPACT_ATOMS: atom_id res chain seq x y z
N MET A 1 6.03 20.39 13.87
CA MET A 1 5.53 19.00 14.06
C MET A 1 4.91 18.55 12.75
N THR A 2 5.25 17.33 12.33
CA THR A 2 4.53 16.44 11.38
C THR A 2 4.10 17.02 10.04
N ASP A 3 5.05 17.30 9.14
CA ASP A 3 4.74 17.51 7.71
C ASP A 3 5.04 16.28 6.84
N THR A 4 5.51 15.19 7.45
CA THR A 4 5.69 13.92 6.75
C THR A 4 4.33 13.22 6.64
N PRO A 5 3.83 12.93 5.43
CA PRO A 5 2.60 12.18 5.24
C PRO A 5 2.67 10.84 5.98
N ARG A 6 1.60 10.47 6.66
CA ARG A 6 1.48 9.12 7.23
C ARG A 6 1.26 8.13 6.10
N VAL A 7 2.12 7.12 6.05
CA VAL A 7 2.06 6.03 5.08
C VAL A 7 1.65 4.76 5.82
N TYR A 8 0.77 3.99 5.19
CA TYR A 8 0.24 2.74 5.72
C TYR A 8 0.46 1.60 4.73
N GLU A 9 0.64 0.38 5.24
CA GLU A 9 0.33 -0.83 4.48
C GLU A 9 -1.11 -1.26 4.77
N ILE A 10 -1.82 -1.75 3.75
CA ILE A 10 -3.21 -2.19 3.88
C ILE A 10 -3.26 -3.71 3.75
N ALA A 11 -3.55 -4.37 4.87
CA ALA A 11 -3.65 -5.82 4.94
C ALA A 11 -5.10 -6.30 4.81
N ASN A 12 -5.31 -7.33 3.99
CA ASN A 12 -6.53 -8.12 4.03
C ASN A 12 -6.49 -9.02 5.26
N ARG A 13 -7.35 -8.77 6.24
CA ARG A 13 -7.41 -9.54 7.49
C ARG A 13 -7.65 -11.04 7.27
N ASN A 14 -8.40 -11.42 6.24
CA ASN A 14 -8.74 -12.82 5.99
C ASN A 14 -7.55 -13.62 5.45
N SER A 15 -6.76 -13.04 4.56
CA SER A 15 -5.68 -13.75 3.84
C SER A 15 -4.27 -13.40 4.32
N GLY A 16 -4.13 -12.30 5.06
CA GLY A 16 -2.84 -11.72 5.42
C GLY A 16 -2.07 -11.13 4.23
N LEU A 17 -2.71 -10.97 3.07
CA LEU A 17 -2.10 -10.38 1.89
C LEU A 17 -2.17 -8.85 1.96
N LEU A 18 -1.17 -8.19 1.37
CA LEU A 18 -1.02 -6.73 1.37
C LEU A 18 -1.37 -6.14 0.00
N LEU A 19 -2.05 -5.00 0.00
CA LEU A 19 -2.42 -4.24 -1.20
C LEU A 19 -1.19 -3.60 -1.86
N ARG A 20 -1.00 -3.79 -3.18
CA ARG A 20 0.19 -3.36 -3.92
C ARG A 20 -0.15 -2.67 -5.25
N ALA A 21 0.60 -1.62 -5.58
CA ALA A 21 0.64 -0.98 -6.89
C ALA A 21 2.04 -1.18 -7.53
N ASP A 22 2.12 -2.03 -8.55
CA ASP A 22 3.39 -2.43 -9.18
C ASP A 22 3.97 -1.36 -10.14
N THR A 23 3.23 -0.28 -10.41
CA THR A 23 3.59 0.78 -11.36
C THR A 23 2.83 2.08 -11.06
N ASN A 24 3.33 3.20 -11.58
CA ASN A 24 2.68 4.51 -11.57
C ASN A 24 1.78 4.78 -12.80
N ALA A 25 1.71 3.85 -13.75
CA ALA A 25 0.74 3.88 -14.84
C ALA A 25 -0.62 3.30 -14.38
N PRO A 26 -1.74 3.59 -15.08
CA PRO A 26 -3.02 2.94 -14.79
C PRO A 26 -2.90 1.41 -14.78
N THR A 27 -3.26 0.80 -13.65
CA THR A 27 -3.09 -0.64 -13.44
C THR A 27 -4.16 -1.18 -12.51
N VAL A 28 -4.32 -2.51 -12.52
CA VAL A 28 -5.12 -3.22 -11.53
C VAL A 28 -4.32 -3.35 -10.25
N ILE A 29 -4.91 -2.92 -9.13
CA ILE A 29 -4.34 -3.13 -7.80
C ILE A 29 -4.54 -4.58 -7.36
N LYS A 30 -3.47 -5.23 -6.90
CA LYS A 30 -3.47 -6.65 -6.52
C LYS A 30 -3.01 -6.84 -5.08
N GLN A 31 -3.20 -8.04 -4.54
CA GLN A 31 -2.76 -8.41 -3.20
C GLN A 31 -1.67 -9.49 -3.27
N TYR A 32 -0.60 -9.32 -2.48
CA TYR A 32 0.55 -10.23 -2.45
C TYR A 32 1.00 -10.52 -1.01
N ARG A 33 1.84 -11.56 -0.83
CA ARG A 33 2.53 -11.80 0.45
C ARG A 33 3.50 -10.67 0.75
N ALA A 34 3.77 -10.43 2.02
CA ALA A 34 4.80 -9.50 2.47
C ALA A 34 6.17 -9.91 1.91
N GLN A 35 6.89 -8.93 1.38
CA GLN A 35 8.25 -9.02 0.85
C GLN A 35 9.02 -7.81 1.39
N ASP A 36 10.34 -7.92 1.51
CA ASP A 36 11.20 -6.91 2.15
C ASP A 36 11.17 -5.54 1.44
N ASP A 37 10.83 -5.47 0.15
CA ASP A 37 10.54 -4.21 -0.52
C ASP A 37 9.09 -3.78 -0.28
N HIS A 38 8.92 -2.64 0.38
CA HIS A 38 7.62 -2.08 0.77
C HIS A 38 7.17 -0.93 -0.13
N ARG A 39 7.99 -0.44 -1.06
CA ARG A 39 7.72 0.80 -1.82
C ARG A 39 6.38 0.76 -2.56
N ASP A 40 6.05 -0.40 -3.11
CA ASP A 40 4.84 -0.63 -3.90
C ASP A 40 3.58 -0.82 -3.04
N ARG A 41 3.72 -0.80 -1.70
CA ARG A 41 2.63 -1.05 -0.74
C ARG A 41 2.38 0.13 0.19
N GLN A 42 2.88 1.30 -0.19
CA GLN A 42 2.74 2.54 0.56
C GLN A 42 1.47 3.27 0.16
N TRP A 43 0.50 3.33 1.07
CA TRP A 43 -0.77 4.01 0.86
C TRP A 43 -0.88 5.24 1.76
N GLN A 44 -1.28 6.35 1.15
CA GLN A 44 -1.70 7.55 1.87
C GLN A 44 -3.23 7.58 1.91
N LEU A 45 -3.80 7.90 3.07
CA LEU A 45 -5.22 8.17 3.21
C LEU A 45 -5.44 9.67 3.02
N LEU A 46 -6.16 10.04 1.97
CA LEU A 46 -6.55 11.43 1.70
C LEU A 46 -7.93 11.70 2.29
N PRO A 47 -8.17 12.90 2.85
CA PRO A 47 -9.52 13.34 3.21
C PRO A 47 -10.38 13.46 1.95
N VAL A 48 -11.70 13.33 2.13
CA VAL A 48 -12.72 13.47 1.09
C VAL A 48 -13.36 14.86 1.17
#